data_AF-A0A838K813-F1
#
_entry.id   AF-A0A838K813-F1
#
_cell.length_a   1.000
_cell.length_b   1.000
_cell.length_c   1.000
_cell.angle_alpha   90.00
_cell.angle_beta   90.00
_cell.angle_gamma   90.00
#
_symmetry.space_group_name_H-M   'P 1'
#
loop_
_entity.id
_entity.type
_entity.pdbx_description
1 polymer ?
#
loop_
_entity_poly.entity_id
_entity_poly.type
_entity_poly.pdbx_seq_one_letter_code
_entity_poly.pdbx_strand_id
1 'polypeptide(L)' 'TEQLGLFHAVTGLHGDLLIPEDRLRSAALRAALGEVRLDHELNRLLGKPWDDELETFRHAGEGAPVRWLHQVV' A
#
# COMPACT_ATOMS: atom_id res chain seq x y z
N THR A 1 -3.30 -3.33 -15.98
CA THR A 1 -1.82 -3.33 -16.10
C THR A 1 -1.29 -3.22 -14.69
N GLU A 2 -0.83 -4.33 -14.12
CA GLU A 2 -0.25 -4.37 -12.76
C GLU A 2 1.10 -3.63 -12.79
N GLN A 3 1.07 -2.30 -12.65
CA GLN A 3 2.27 -1.45 -12.77
C GLN A 3 2.92 -1.14 -11.42
N LEU A 4 2.24 -1.42 -10.31
CA LEU A 4 2.67 -1.00 -8.99
C LEU A 4 3.60 -1.99 -8.26
N GLY A 5 3.73 -3.23 -8.74
CA GLY A 5 4.62 -4.23 -8.11
C GLY A 5 4.17 -4.62 -6.69
N LEU A 6 5.05 -5.26 -5.91
CA LEU A 6 4.71 -5.71 -4.55
C LEU A 6 4.79 -4.55 -3.54
N PHE A 7 3.71 -4.31 -2.82
CA PHE A 7 3.70 -3.43 -1.66
C PHE A 7 4.13 -4.20 -0.41
N HIS A 8 5.03 -3.61 0.37
CA HIS A 8 5.43 -4.14 1.67
C HIS A 8 5.41 -3.04 2.73
N ALA A 9 4.64 -3.26 3.78
CA ALA A 9 4.55 -2.40 4.94
C ALA A 9 4.50 -3.21 6.23
N VAL A 10 4.88 -2.57 7.34
CA VAL A 10 4.80 -3.17 8.66
C VAL A 10 3.42 -2.86 9.22
N THR A 11 2.68 -3.87 9.65
CA THR A 11 1.36 -3.70 10.28
C THR A 11 1.47 -3.88 11.79
N GLY A 12 0.87 -2.95 12.54
CA GLY A 12 0.73 -3.03 13.99
C GLY A 12 -0.33 -4.04 14.42
N LEU A 13 -0.44 -4.24 15.74
CA LEU A 13 -1.37 -5.19 16.35
C LEU A 13 -2.84 -4.95 15.98
N HIS A 14 -3.22 -3.68 15.75
CA HIS A 14 -4.60 -3.29 15.45
C HIS A 14 -4.86 -3.12 13.94
N GLY A 15 -3.91 -3.51 13.08
CA GLY A 15 -4.02 -3.32 11.63
C GLY A 15 -3.58 -1.94 11.15
N ASP A 16 -3.01 -1.10 12.02
CA ASP A 16 -2.41 0.17 11.61
C ASP A 16 -1.15 -0.07 10.77
N LEU A 17 -0.93 0.78 9.77
CA LEU A 17 0.28 0.73 8.96
C LEU A 17 1.38 1.58 9.60
N LEU A 18 2.50 0.94 9.94
CA LEU A 18 3.66 1.57 10.54
C LEU A 18 4.63 2.01 9.44
N ILE A 19 4.85 3.33 9.36
CA ILE A 19 5.85 3.94 8.48
C ILE A 19 7.07 4.33 9.33
N PRO A 20 8.26 3.77 9.06
CA PRO A 20 9.49 4.18 9.73
C PRO A 20 9.77 5.68 9.53
N GLU A 21 10.25 6.36 10.58
CA GLU A 21 10.55 7.80 10.52
C GLU A 21 11.49 8.15 9.36
N ASP A 22 12.51 7.32 9.11
CA ASP A 22 13.47 7.53 8.02
C ASP A 22 12.80 7.65 6.64
N ARG A 23 11.79 6.82 6.38
CA ARG A 23 11.02 6.88 5.12
C ARG A 23 10.21 8.17 5.03
N LEU A 24 9.60 8.59 6.14
CA LEU A 24 8.82 9.83 6.19
C LEU A 24 9.73 11.06 6.00
N ARG A 25 10.91 11.05 6.64
CA ARG A 25 11.91 12.11 6.51
C ARG A 25 12.45 12.20 5.07
N SER A 26 12.72 11.06 4.45
CA SER A 26 13.14 10.98 3.04
C SER A 26 12.07 11.56 2.10
N ALA A 27 10.80 11.19 2.30
CA ALA A 27 9.68 11.75 1.54
C ALA A 27 9.54 13.27 1.72
N ALA A 28 9.66 13.76 2.96
CA ALA A 28 9.61 15.18 3.26
C ALA A 28 10.77 15.96 2.63
N LEU A 29 11.98 15.41 2.66
CA LEU A 29 13.16 16.02 2.02
C LEU A 29 12.98 16.14 0.51
N ARG A 30 12.55 15.07 -0.15
CA ARG A 30 12.32 15.07 -1.61
C ARG A 30 11.21 16.03 -2.01
N ALA A 31 10.19 16.18 -1.16
CA ALA A 31 9.16 17.18 -1.36
C ALA A 31 9.66 18.62 -1.18
N ALA A 32 10.51 18.87 -0.18
CA ALA A 32 11.15 20.17 0.04
C ALA A 32 12.09 20.57 -1.13
N LEU A 33 12.71 19.59 -1.78
CA LEU A 33 13.52 19.78 -2.99
C LEU A 33 12.65 19.99 -4.26
N GLY A 34 11.33 19.85 -4.16
CA GLY A 34 10.41 20.01 -5.29
C GLY A 34 10.40 18.84 -6.28
N GLU A 35 11.07 17.72 -5.95
CA GLU A 35 11.13 16.53 -6.81
C GLU A 35 9.78 15.81 -6.90
N VAL A 36 9.05 15.81 -5.78
CA VAL A 36 7.74 15.15 -5.64
C VAL A 36 6.81 16.02 -4.81
N ARG A 37 5.51 15.79 -4.95
CA ARG A 37 4.54 16.37 -4.02
C ARG A 37 4.48 15.52 -2.76
N LEU A 38 4.50 16.17 -1.60
CA LEU A 38 4.41 15.46 -0.31
C LEU A 38 3.12 14.62 -0.21
N ASP A 39 1.99 15.17 -0.67
CA ASP A 39 0.70 14.48 -0.69
C ASP A 39 0.75 13.17 -1.49
N HIS A 40 1.43 13.18 -2.63
CA HIS A 40 1.57 12.01 -3.51
C HIS A 40 2.45 10.94 -2.86
N GLU A 41 3.59 11.34 -2.29
CA GLU A 41 4.51 10.39 -1.66
C GLU A 41 3.92 9.78 -0.38
N LEU A 42 3.13 10.55 0.38
CA LEU A 42 2.38 10.03 1.52
C LEU A 42 1.33 8.99 1.10
N ASN A 43 0.54 9.27 0.06
CA ASN A 43 -0.43 8.30 -0.48
C ASN A 43 0.26 7.00 -0.91
N ARG A 44 1.43 7.11 -1.53
CA ARG A 44 2.25 5.96 -1.92
C ARG A 44 2.76 5.18 -0.70
N LEU A 45 3.23 5.85 0.35
CA LEU A 45 3.68 5.19 1.58
C LEU A 45 2.55 4.49 2.33
N LEU A 46 1.34 5.04 2.28
CA LEU A 46 0.13 4.45 2.86
C LEU A 46 -0.43 3.29 2.04
N GLY A 47 0.10 3.03 0.84
CA GLY A 47 -0.39 1.94 -0.01
C GLY A 47 -1.67 2.28 -0.78
N LYS A 48 -2.12 3.54 -0.79
CA LYS A 48 -3.37 3.96 -1.45
C LYS A 48 -3.49 3.52 -2.91
N PRO A 49 -2.44 3.61 -3.76
CA PRO A 49 -2.55 3.15 -5.14
C PRO A 49 -2.83 1.64 -5.26
N TRP A 50 -2.33 0.83 -4.32
CA TRP A 50 -2.65 -0.59 -4.27
C TRP A 50 -4.07 -0.82 -3.77
N ASP A 51 -4.52 -0.08 -2.76
CA ASP A 51 -5.93 -0.12 -2.34
C ASP A 51 -6.84 0.22 -3.52
N ASP A 52 -6.57 1.30 -4.26
CA ASP A 52 -7.38 1.73 -5.41
C ASP A 52 -7.40 0.66 -6.54
N GLU A 53 -6.29 -0.05 -6.80
CA GLU A 53 -6.28 -1.21 -7.70
C GLU A 53 -7.08 -2.40 -7.14
N LEU A 54 -6.98 -2.65 -5.83
CA LEU A 54 -7.64 -3.75 -5.14
C LEU A 54 -9.15 -3.51 -4.93
N GLU A 55 -9.61 -2.26 -4.93
CA GLU A 55 -11.03 -1.90 -4.82
C GLU A 55 -11.88 -2.59 -5.89
N THR A 56 -11.34 -2.78 -7.10
CA THR A 56 -12.04 -3.50 -8.18
C THR A 56 -12.34 -4.95 -7.78
N PHE A 57 -11.45 -5.58 -7.03
CA PHE A 57 -11.61 -6.95 -6.56
C PHE A 57 -12.46 -7.05 -5.28
N ARG A 58 -12.62 -5.96 -4.52
CA ARG A 58 -13.50 -5.91 -3.34
C ARG A 58 -14.96 -6.24 -3.70
N HIS A 59 -15.42 -5.77 -4.86
CA HIS A 59 -16.77 -6.04 -5.37
C HIS A 59 -16.97 -7.47 -5.90
N ALA A 60 -15.89 -8.19 -6.22
CA ALA A 60 -15.98 -9.58 -6.66
C ALA A 60 -16.18 -10.58 -5.49
N GLY A 61 -16.16 -10.11 -4.24
CA GLY A 61 -16.33 -10.93 -3.03
C GLY A 61 -17.79 -11.19 -2.62
N GLU A 62 -18.77 -10.46 -3.16
CA GLU A 62 -20.20 -10.76 -2.98
C GLU A 62 -20.56 -12.01 -3.80
N GLY A 63 -20.28 -13.19 -3.24
CA GLY A 63 -20.72 -14.49 -3.79
C GLY A 63 -19.65 -15.34 -4.51
N ALA A 64 -18.38 -14.91 -4.57
CA ALA A 64 -17.31 -15.74 -5.11
C ALA A 64 -16.87 -16.82 -4.10
N PRO A 65 -16.74 -18.10 -4.50
CA PRO A 65 -16.26 -19.16 -3.63
C PRO A 65 -14.80 -18.88 -3.25
N VAL A 66 -14.56 -18.61 -1.96
CA VAL A 66 -13.22 -18.39 -1.39
C VAL A 66 -12.32 -19.57 -1.75
N ARG A 67 -11.36 -19.34 -2.65
CA ARG A 67 -10.36 -20.36 -3.00
C ARG A 67 -9.16 -20.18 -2.10
N TRP A 68 -9.10 -21.00 -1.05
CA TRP A 68 -7.97 -21.05 -0.13
C TRP A 68 -6.69 -21.42 -0.89
N LEU A 69 -5.67 -20.57 -0.80
CA LEU A 69 -4.32 -20.92 -1.24
C LEU A 69 -3.76 -21.93 -0.23
N HIS A 70 -3.69 -23.19 -0.65
CA HIS A 70 -3.17 -24.30 0.13
C HIS A 70 -1.69 -24.05 0.44
N GLN A 71 -1.35 -23.96 1.72
CA GLN A 71 0.04 -23.90 2.19
C GLN A 71 0.65 -25.30 2.02
N VAL A 72 1.63 -25.45 1.13
CA VAL A 72 2.44 -26.67 1.02
C VAL A 72 3.43 -26.65 2.19
N VAL A 73 3.41 -27.73 2.98
CA VAL A 73 4.33 -28.02 4.09
C VAL A 73 5.75 -28.31 3.62
#